data_AF-A0A6I0DNJ7-F1
#
_entry.id   AF-A0A6I0DNJ7-F1
#
_cell.length_a   1.000
_cell.length_b   1.000
_cell.length_c   1.000
_cell.angle_alpha   90.00
_cell.angle_beta   90.00
_cell.angle_gamma   90.00
#
_symmetry.space_group_name_H-M   'P 1'
#
loop_
_entity.id
_entity.type
_entity.pdbx_description
1 polymer ?
#
loop_
_entity_poly.entity_id
_entity_poly.type
_entity_poly.pdbx_seq_one_letter_code
_entity_poly.pdbx_strand_id
1 'polypeptide(L)'
;MQIRRKLQPDRPRLHLAHSLFSASLGAHDPGRYRITPACAPDVPALVGPGMTIRTSYRTGGVVVAIDGTVVHLAPDGREYPHFTIVYVTSDRFSRHSAADHRWINECVAVDGRILMLLEANEDEVFVEAGGGCDAGV
;
A
#
# COMPACT_ATOMS: atom_id res chain seq x y z
N MET A 1 -35.14 14.88 -30.73
CA MET A 1 -33.72 15.05 -31.15
C MET A 1 -32.81 14.54 -30.05
N GLN A 2 -32.23 13.34 -30.21
CA GLN A 2 -31.20 12.84 -29.29
C GLN A 2 -29.84 13.39 -29.71
N ILE A 3 -29.22 14.19 -28.85
CA ILE A 3 -27.84 14.61 -29.04
C ILE A 3 -26.97 13.41 -28.67
N ARG A 4 -26.51 12.67 -29.69
CA ARG A 4 -25.49 11.63 -29.55
C ARG A 4 -24.22 12.34 -29.08
N ARG A 5 -23.91 12.28 -27.78
CA ARG A 5 -22.62 12.75 -27.25
C ARG A 5 -21.53 11.94 -27.96
N LYS A 6 -20.79 12.61 -28.84
CA LYS A 6 -19.59 12.05 -29.45
C LYS A 6 -18.63 11.66 -28.32
N LEU A 7 -18.15 10.42 -28.35
CA LEU A 7 -16.98 10.01 -27.58
C LEU A 7 -15.83 10.95 -28.01
N GLN A 8 -15.31 11.78 -27.10
CA GLN A 8 -14.20 12.67 -27.44
C GLN A 8 -12.97 11.82 -27.80
N PRO A 9 -12.41 11.92 -29.01
CA PRO A 9 -11.34 11.04 -29.46
C PRO A 9 -9.92 11.54 -29.13
N ASP A 10 -9.73 12.51 -28.23
CA ASP A 10 -8.45 13.21 -28.11
C ASP A 10 -7.95 13.51 -26.69
N ARG A 11 -8.56 12.98 -25.62
CA ARG A 11 -7.87 13.03 -24.32
C ARG A 11 -6.65 12.11 -24.38
N PRO A 12 -5.43 12.63 -24.20
CA PRO A 12 -4.29 11.77 -23.94
C PRO A 12 -4.68 10.86 -22.78
N ARG A 13 -4.41 9.55 -22.90
CA ARG A 13 -4.43 8.68 -21.74
C ARG A 13 -3.30 9.17 -20.83
N LEU A 14 -3.62 10.10 -19.94
CA LEU A 14 -2.68 10.62 -18.97
C LEU A 14 -2.23 9.42 -18.13
N HIS A 15 -0.93 9.16 -18.12
CA HIS A 15 -0.37 8.10 -17.29
C HIS A 15 -0.63 8.47 -15.83
N LEU A 16 -1.48 7.69 -15.15
CA LEU A 16 -1.87 7.97 -13.78
C LEU A 16 -0.70 7.74 -12.82
N ALA A 17 -0.64 8.54 -11.77
CA ALA A 17 0.23 8.26 -10.64
C ALA A 17 -0.31 7.05 -9.87
N HIS A 18 0.57 6.08 -9.60
CA HIS A 18 0.28 4.91 -8.76
C HIS A 18 1.03 4.96 -7.42
N SER A 19 1.85 6.00 -7.23
CA SER A 19 2.52 6.34 -5.97
C SER A 19 2.78 7.85 -5.90
N LEU A 20 3.03 8.38 -4.71
CA LEU A 20 3.44 9.77 -4.53
C LEU A 20 4.78 10.05 -5.23
N PHE A 21 5.67 9.06 -5.28
CA PHE A 21 6.89 9.15 -6.06
C PHE A 21 6.63 9.31 -7.57
N SER A 22 5.70 8.53 -8.14
CA SER A 22 5.35 8.69 -9.56
C SER A 22 4.68 10.04 -9.85
N ALA A 23 3.87 10.55 -8.91
CA ALA A 23 3.26 11.87 -9.00
C ALA A 23 4.34 12.97 -9.01
N SER A 24 5.36 12.87 -8.15
CA SER A 24 6.47 13.84 -8.11
C SER A 24 7.32 13.85 -9.37
N LEU A 25 7.36 12.73 -10.11
CA LEU A 25 7.97 12.62 -11.43
C LEU A 25 7.09 13.14 -12.58
N GLY A 26 5.89 13.65 -12.30
CA GLY A 26 4.99 14.27 -13.27
C GLY A 26 3.90 13.35 -13.84
N ALA A 27 3.72 12.14 -13.28
CA ALA A 27 2.52 11.35 -13.59
C ALA A 27 1.26 12.08 -13.11
N HIS A 28 0.14 11.87 -13.79
CA HIS A 28 -1.10 12.58 -13.47
C HIS A 28 -1.70 12.06 -12.16
N ASP A 29 -1.65 12.89 -11.12
CA ASP A 29 -2.33 12.63 -9.85
C ASP A 29 -3.77 13.18 -9.89
N PRO A 30 -4.80 12.31 -9.81
CA PRO A 30 -6.20 12.74 -9.81
C PRO A 30 -6.66 13.28 -8.44
N GLY A 31 -5.80 13.29 -7.41
CA GLY A 31 -6.15 13.74 -6.05
C GLY A 31 -7.10 12.77 -5.32
N ARG A 32 -7.02 11.48 -5.65
CA ARG A 32 -7.86 10.42 -5.07
C ARG A 32 -7.02 9.49 -4.22
N TYR A 33 -7.16 9.64 -2.91
CA TYR A 33 -6.40 8.89 -1.93
C TYR A 33 -7.34 8.15 -0.99
N ARG A 34 -6.94 6.94 -0.62
CA ARG A 34 -7.56 6.14 0.43
C ARG A 34 -7.19 6.71 1.79
N ILE A 35 -8.09 6.55 2.76
CA ILE A 35 -7.87 6.94 4.15
C ILE A 35 -8.33 5.80 5.06
N THR A 36 -7.53 5.48 6.08
CA THR A 36 -7.98 4.58 7.15
C THR A 36 -9.15 5.25 7.88
N PRO A 37 -10.34 4.64 7.93
CA PRO A 37 -11.48 5.23 8.62
C PRO A 37 -11.16 5.53 10.09
N ALA A 38 -11.73 6.60 10.63
CA ALA A 38 -11.57 6.92 12.04
C ALA A 38 -12.03 5.73 12.91
N CYS A 39 -11.24 5.39 13.93
CA CYS A 39 -11.46 4.26 14.83
C CYS A 39 -11.35 2.86 14.20
N ALA A 40 -10.98 2.73 12.91
CA ALA A 40 -10.63 1.44 12.33
C ALA A 40 -9.17 1.06 12.68
N PRO A 41 -8.84 -0.24 12.73
CA PRO A 41 -7.45 -0.70 12.83
C PRO A 41 -6.60 -0.14 11.69
N ASP A 42 -5.43 0.41 12.03
CA ASP A 42 -4.44 0.89 11.07
C ASP A 42 -3.45 -0.22 10.66
N VAL A 43 -2.44 0.11 9.85
CA VAL A 43 -1.49 -0.89 9.33
C VAL A 43 -0.75 -1.64 10.46
N PRO A 44 -0.19 -0.97 11.49
CA PRO A 44 0.41 -1.64 12.65
C PRO A 44 -0.54 -2.58 13.41
N ALA A 45 -1.85 -2.33 13.37
CA ALA A 45 -2.83 -3.22 13.98
C ALA A 45 -3.14 -4.47 13.14
N LEU A 46 -2.88 -4.44 11.82
CA LEU A 46 -3.09 -5.56 10.90
C LEU A 46 -1.83 -6.40 10.68
N VAL A 47 -0.66 -5.79 10.76
CA VAL A 47 0.61 -6.46 10.50
C VAL A 47 1.73 -5.92 11.41
N GLY A 48 2.58 -6.82 11.88
CA GLY A 48 3.73 -6.47 12.72
C GLY A 48 4.94 -7.36 12.46
N PRO A 49 6.08 -7.07 13.12
CA PRO A 49 7.31 -7.85 12.97
C PRO A 49 7.11 -9.35 13.22
N GLY A 50 7.76 -10.17 12.40
CA GLY A 50 7.67 -11.63 12.42
C GLY A 50 6.50 -12.21 11.63
N MET A 51 5.50 -11.40 11.24
CA MET A 51 4.42 -11.85 10.37
C MET A 51 4.91 -11.95 8.93
N THR A 52 4.37 -12.92 8.19
CA THR A 52 4.68 -13.10 6.77
C THR A 52 3.66 -12.36 5.92
N ILE A 53 4.14 -11.69 4.88
CA ILE A 53 3.33 -10.97 3.92
C ILE A 53 3.65 -11.40 2.49
N ARG A 54 2.68 -11.22 1.61
CA ARG A 54 2.85 -11.26 0.15
C ARG A 54 2.13 -10.09 -0.50
N THR A 55 2.54 -9.71 -1.69
CA THR A 55 1.93 -8.62 -2.46
C THR A 55 1.19 -9.15 -3.68
N SER A 56 0.23 -8.40 -4.19
CA SER A 56 -0.45 -8.65 -5.48
C SER A 56 0.54 -8.79 -6.65
N TYR A 57 1.66 -8.08 -6.59
CA TYR A 57 2.73 -8.09 -7.59
C TYR A 57 3.83 -9.13 -7.31
N ARG A 58 3.51 -10.17 -6.52
CA ARG A 58 4.32 -11.40 -6.33
C ARG A 58 5.67 -11.18 -5.64
N THR A 59 5.75 -10.19 -4.77
CA THR A 59 6.83 -10.08 -3.78
C THR A 59 6.30 -10.43 -2.39
N GLY A 60 7.17 -10.51 -1.40
CA GLY A 60 6.78 -10.86 -0.04
C GLY A 60 7.96 -11.29 0.81
N GLY A 61 7.67 -11.55 2.07
CA GLY A 61 8.66 -11.97 3.05
C GLY A 61 8.19 -11.72 4.47
N VAL A 62 9.12 -11.68 5.40
CA VAL A 62 8.83 -11.51 6.82
C VAL A 62 9.03 -10.06 7.22
N VAL A 63 8.01 -9.48 7.85
CA VAL A 63 8.05 -8.10 8.34
C VAL A 63 9.09 -7.99 9.46
N VAL A 64 9.91 -6.94 9.40
CA VAL A 64 10.91 -6.61 10.42
C VAL A 64 10.54 -5.34 11.18
N ALA A 65 9.84 -4.41 10.54
CA ALA A 65 9.35 -3.19 11.17
C ALA A 65 8.16 -2.61 10.39
N ILE A 66 7.34 -1.84 11.08
CA ILE A 66 6.38 -0.92 10.48
C ILE A 66 6.88 0.48 10.82
N ASP A 67 7.24 1.24 9.79
CA ASP A 67 7.66 2.63 9.94
C ASP A 67 6.46 3.55 9.66
N GLY A 68 6.32 4.60 10.47
CA GLY A 68 5.44 5.71 10.17
C GLY A 68 4.40 6.10 11.24
N THR A 69 4.06 7.39 11.18
CA THR A 69 2.78 7.85 10.58
C THR A 69 3.15 8.99 9.62
N VAL A 70 3.56 8.65 8.38
CA VAL A 70 3.94 9.65 7.38
C VAL A 70 2.66 10.29 6.84
N VAL A 71 2.62 11.62 6.72
CA VAL A 71 1.42 12.34 6.28
C VAL A 71 1.65 12.92 4.88
N HIS A 72 0.81 12.53 3.93
CA HIS A 72 0.69 13.23 2.66
C HIS A 72 -0.32 14.37 2.79
N LEU A 73 0.11 15.59 2.48
CA LEU A 73 -0.79 16.75 2.43
C LEU A 73 -1.22 16.95 0.97
N ALA A 74 -2.49 16.68 0.68
CA ALA A 74 -3.03 16.89 -0.65
C ALA A 74 -3.20 18.39 -0.96
N PRO A 75 -3.32 18.78 -2.25
CA PRO A 75 -3.50 20.18 -2.65
C PRO A 75 -4.74 20.87 -2.05
N ASP A 76 -5.74 20.11 -1.63
CA ASP A 76 -6.93 20.61 -0.94
C ASP A 76 -6.73 20.85 0.57
N GLY A 77 -5.52 20.60 1.08
CA GLY A 77 -5.14 20.77 2.49
C GLY A 77 -5.53 19.60 3.39
N ARG A 78 -6.08 18.51 2.85
CA ARG A 78 -6.39 17.31 3.64
C ARG A 78 -5.14 16.47 3.87
N GLU A 79 -5.06 15.92 5.07
CA GLU A 79 -3.99 15.01 5.49
C GLU A 79 -4.38 13.56 5.21
N TYR A 80 -3.43 12.81 4.65
CA TYR A 80 -3.58 11.39 4.36
C TYR A 80 -2.42 10.61 5.00
N PRO A 81 -2.60 10.15 6.25
CA PRO A 81 -1.63 9.32 6.95
C PRO A 81 -1.43 7.97 6.26
N HIS A 82 -0.18 7.52 6.20
CA HIS A 82 0.20 6.22 5.64
C HIS A 82 1.46 5.68 6.32
N PHE A 83 1.73 4.40 6.06
CA PHE A 83 2.80 3.63 6.68
C PHE A 83 3.73 3.03 5.64
N THR A 84 4.92 2.64 6.11
CA THR A 84 5.87 1.86 5.35
C THR A 84 6.11 0.53 6.03
N ILE A 85 5.88 -0.57 5.32
CA ILE A 85 6.19 -1.90 5.81
C ILE A 85 7.62 -2.24 5.39
N VAL A 86 8.47 -2.52 6.38
CA VAL A 86 9.84 -2.99 6.16
C VAL A 86 9.84 -4.50 6.31
N TYR A 87 10.33 -5.20 5.30
CA TYR A 87 10.39 -6.66 5.28
C TYR A 87 11.69 -7.17 4.68
N VAL A 88 12.00 -8.44 4.91
CA VAL A 88 13.11 -9.16 4.28
C VAL A 88 12.58 -10.44 3.66
N THR A 89 13.28 -10.99 2.68
CA THR A 89 12.91 -12.31 2.15
C THR A 89 13.02 -13.38 3.24
N SER A 90 12.17 -14.40 3.18
CA SER A 90 12.05 -15.38 4.27
C SER A 90 13.37 -16.12 4.58
N ASP A 91 14.23 -16.34 3.58
CA ASP A 91 15.56 -16.95 3.73
C ASP A 91 16.57 -16.06 4.48
N ARG A 92 16.27 -14.77 4.65
CA ARG A 92 17.11 -13.78 5.31
C ARG A 92 16.65 -13.41 6.70
N PHE A 93 15.41 -13.74 7.08
CA PHE A 93 14.82 -13.27 8.33
C PHE A 93 15.69 -13.51 9.58
N SER A 94 16.31 -14.68 9.72
CA SER A 94 17.13 -15.01 10.89
C SER A 94 18.52 -14.34 10.92
N ARG A 95 18.99 -13.74 9.83
CA ARG A 95 20.37 -13.23 9.68
C ARG A 95 20.47 -12.00 8.77
N HIS A 96 19.45 -11.15 8.80
CA HIS A 96 19.39 -9.98 7.94
C HIS A 96 20.21 -8.81 8.51
N SER A 97 20.60 -7.93 7.61
CA SER A 97 21.15 -6.62 7.88
C SER A 97 20.27 -5.55 7.23
N ALA A 98 20.59 -4.27 7.48
CA ALA A 98 19.87 -3.17 6.83
C ALA A 98 19.92 -3.21 5.30
N ALA A 99 20.92 -3.87 4.69
CA ALA A 99 21.03 -4.01 3.24
C ALA A 99 20.04 -5.03 2.65
N ASP A 100 19.49 -5.93 3.49
CA ASP A 100 18.50 -6.92 3.07
C ASP A 100 17.07 -6.38 3.13
N HIS A 101 16.89 -5.20 3.72
CA HIS A 101 15.58 -4.59 3.90
C HIS A 101 14.94 -4.25 2.54
N ARG A 102 13.63 -4.43 2.50
CA ARG A 102 12.74 -4.03 1.42
C ARG A 102 11.61 -3.22 2.01
N TRP A 103 11.06 -2.33 1.22
CA TRP A 103 10.05 -1.37 1.67
C TRP A 103 8.81 -1.48 0.79
N ILE A 104 7.65 -1.50 1.44
CA ILE A 104 6.36 -1.23 0.82
C ILE A 104 5.88 0.07 1.43
N ASN A 105 5.98 1.15 0.67
CA ASN A 105 5.61 2.48 1.13
C ASN A 105 4.11 2.73 0.94
N GLU A 106 3.64 3.86 1.46
CA GLU A 106 2.31 4.40 1.15
C GLU A 106 1.16 3.43 1.49
N CYS A 107 1.33 2.58 2.51
CA CYS A 107 0.34 1.60 2.95
C CYS A 107 -0.73 2.26 3.82
N VAL A 108 -1.99 1.91 3.61
CA VAL A 108 -3.16 2.30 4.42
C VAL A 108 -4.04 1.09 4.71
N ALA A 109 -4.81 1.15 5.80
CA ALA A 109 -5.72 0.09 6.18
C ALA A 109 -7.16 0.47 5.83
N VAL A 110 -7.83 -0.30 4.98
CA VAL A 110 -9.23 -0.07 4.59
C VAL A 110 -9.97 -1.39 4.62
N ASP A 111 -11.06 -1.46 5.39
CA ASP A 111 -11.89 -2.66 5.55
C ASP A 111 -11.10 -3.93 5.89
N GLY A 112 -10.09 -3.80 6.79
CA GLY A 112 -9.24 -4.90 7.23
C GLY A 112 -8.18 -5.34 6.20
N ARG A 113 -8.02 -4.60 5.10
CA ARG A 113 -7.04 -4.86 4.04
C ARG A 113 -5.95 -3.80 4.05
N ILE A 114 -4.74 -4.17 3.65
CA ILE A 114 -3.61 -3.23 3.50
C ILE A 114 -3.48 -2.87 2.02
N LEU A 115 -3.90 -1.66 1.68
CA LEU A 115 -3.93 -1.13 0.31
C LEU A 115 -2.93 0.01 0.14
N MET A 116 -2.68 0.39 -1.10
CA MET A 116 -1.84 1.56 -1.41
C MET A 116 -2.63 2.86 -1.24
N LEU A 117 -1.94 3.95 -0.91
CA LEU A 117 -2.54 5.26 -0.64
C LEU A 117 -3.35 5.78 -1.83
N LEU A 118 -2.79 5.77 -3.04
CA LEU A 118 -3.47 6.30 -4.23
C LEU A 118 -4.51 5.29 -4.71
N GLU A 119 -5.76 5.72 -4.93
CA GLU A 119 -6.84 4.84 -5.40
C GLU A 119 -6.52 4.18 -6.74
N ALA A 120 -5.74 4.86 -7.59
CA ALA A 120 -5.31 4.34 -8.88
C ALA A 120 -4.36 3.14 -8.77
N ASN A 121 -3.72 2.94 -7.62
CA ASN A 121 -2.94 1.75 -7.34
C ASN A 121 -3.83 0.68 -6.71
N GLU A 122 -3.99 -0.44 -7.40
CA GLU A 122 -4.82 -1.58 -7.00
C GLU A 122 -4.02 -2.64 -6.23
N ASP A 123 -2.73 -2.40 -5.98
CA ASP A 123 -1.89 -3.33 -5.26
C ASP A 123 -2.30 -3.46 -3.79
N GLU A 124 -2.07 -4.66 -3.28
CA GLU A 124 -2.47 -5.06 -1.93
C GLU A 124 -1.35 -5.85 -1.27
N VAL A 125 -1.23 -5.66 0.04
CA VAL A 125 -0.41 -6.49 0.93
C VAL A 125 -1.32 -7.45 1.66
N PHE A 126 -1.07 -8.74 1.46
CA PHE A 126 -1.76 -9.83 2.14
C PHE A 126 -0.91 -10.31 3.31
N VAL A 127 -1.51 -10.39 4.49
CA VAL A 127 -0.92 -11.04 5.65
C VAL A 127 -1.20 -12.53 5.55
N GLU A 128 -0.15 -13.35 5.62
CA GLU A 128 -0.31 -14.79 5.64
C GLU A 128 -0.64 -15.25 7.06
N ALA A 129 -1.69 -16.07 7.20
CA ALA A 129 -1.93 -16.76 8.45
C ALA A 129 -0.71 -17.64 8.71
N GLY A 130 0.05 -17.33 9.77
CA GLY A 130 1.14 -18.19 10.20
C GLY A 130 0.59 -19.60 10.34
N GLY A 131 1.28 -20.59 9.77
CA GLY A 131 0.97 -21.99 10.01
C GLY A 131 1.04 -22.24 11.51
N GLY A 132 -0.11 -22.05 12.17
CA GLY A 132 -0.29 -22.41 13.55
C GLY A 132 0.03 -23.89 13.62
N CYS A 133 0.95 -24.23 14.51
CA CYS A 133 1.12 -25.58 14.96
C CYS A 133 -0.28 -26.11 15.30
N ASP A 134 -0.81 -27.03 14.49
CA ASP A 134 -1.88 -27.92 14.92
C ASP A 134 -1.31 -28.70 16.10
N ALA A 135 -1.54 -28.19 17.31
CA ALA A 135 -1.42 -28.96 18.52
C ALA A 135 -2.54 -29.98 18.46
N GLY A 136 -2.18 -31.22 18.11
CA GLY A 136 -3.09 -32.34 18.09
C GLY A 136 -3.85 -32.47 19.42
N VAL A 137 -5.15 -32.73 19.28
CA VAL A 137 -5.95 -33.49 20.23
C VAL A 137 -6.70 -34.54 19.43
#